data_AF-A0A661VFZ7-F1
#
_entry.id   AF-A0A661VFZ7-F1
#
_cell.length_a   1.000
_cell.length_b   1.000
_cell.length_c   1.000
_cell.angle_alpha   90.00
_cell.angle_beta   90.00
_cell.angle_gamma   90.00
#
_symmetry.space_group_name_H-M   'P 1'
#
loop_
_entity.id
_entity.type
_entity.pdbx_description
1 polymer ?
#
loop_
_entity_poly.entity_id
_entity_poly.type
_entity_poly.pdbx_seq_one_letter_code
_entity_poly.pdbx_strand_id
1 'polypeptide(L)' 'MSRRIRVVKVRKDHVCEACGVTIKKGENAFVESVLLTAYQRYPEIYYYHYKEGMSEDEFNKLSLDEIRQTICKK' A
#
# COMPACT_ATOMS: atom_id res chain seq x y z
N MET A 1 11.31 10.02 9.59
CA MET A 1 10.77 9.30 8.42
C MET A 1 9.42 9.90 8.07
N SER A 2 9.16 10.21 6.81
CA SER A 2 7.84 10.70 6.36
C SER A 2 7.17 9.60 5.54
N ARG A 3 5.99 9.17 6.00
CA ARG A 3 5.13 8.22 5.30
C ARG A 3 3.88 8.95 4.84
N ARG A 4 3.45 8.66 3.61
CA ARG A 4 2.16 9.12 3.07
C ARG A 4 1.46 7.93 2.45
N ILE A 5 0.20 7.72 2.81
CA ILE A 5 -0.65 6.68 2.23
C ILE A 5 -1.74 7.37 1.42
N ARG A 6 -2.10 6.75 0.30
CA ARG A 6 -3.20 7.20 -0.56
C ARG A 6 -3.86 6.01 -1.24
N VAL A 7 -5.16 6.10 -1.51
CA VAL A 7 -5.83 5.14 -2.39
C VAL A 7 -5.73 5.61 -3.84
N VAL A 8 -5.24 4.75 -4.73
CA VAL A 8 -5.18 5.05 -6.17
C VAL A 8 -5.71 3.90 -7.00
N LYS A 9 -6.27 4.24 -8.16
CA LYS A 9 -6.57 3.26 -9.22
C LYS A 9 -5.31 2.96 -10.01
N VAL A 10 -4.83 1.71 -9.98
CA VAL A 10 -3.57 1.36 -10.62
C VAL A 10 -3.69 1.31 -12.15
N ARG A 11 -2.67 1.82 -12.85
CA ARG A 11 -2.65 1.90 -14.33
C ARG A 11 -1.97 0.71 -15.02
N LYS A 12 -1.27 -0.12 -14.25
CA LYS A 12 -0.60 -1.36 -14.66
C LYS A 12 -0.66 -2.34 -13.48
N ASP A 13 -0.25 -3.58 -13.72
CA ASP A 13 -0.18 -4.59 -12.68
C ASP A 13 0.94 -4.25 -11.68
N HIS A 14 0.66 -4.46 -10.40
CA HIS A 14 1.59 -4.27 -9.29
C HIS A 14 1.57 -5.50 -8.39
N VAL A 15 2.60 -5.68 -7.57
CA VAL A 15 2.65 -6.74 -6.57
C VAL A 15 2.32 -6.13 -5.21
N CYS A 16 1.44 -6.79 -4.47
CA CYS A 16 1.14 -6.41 -3.10
C CYS A 16 2.31 -6.78 -2.18
N GLU A 17 2.90 -5.81 -1.50
CA GLU A 17 4.08 -6.01 -0.65
C GLU A 17 3.78 -6.89 0.57
N ALA A 18 2.54 -6.95 1.04
CA ALA A 18 2.17 -7.76 2.20
C ALA A 18 1.95 -9.26 1.90
N CYS A 19 1.52 -9.61 0.69
CA CYS A 19 1.17 -11.00 0.35
C CYS A 19 1.84 -11.55 -0.92
N GLY A 20 2.53 -10.72 -1.69
CA GLY A 20 3.19 -11.11 -2.94
C GLY A 20 2.24 -11.37 -4.11
N VAL A 21 0.93 -11.20 -3.93
CA VAL A 21 -0.07 -11.42 -4.99
C VAL A 21 -0.23 -10.17 -5.86
N THR A 22 -0.54 -10.36 -7.13
CA THR A 22 -0.72 -9.30 -8.12
C THR A 22 -2.01 -8.51 -7.89
N ILE A 23 -1.87 -7.18 -7.81
CA ILE A 23 -2.92 -6.17 -7.97
C ILE A 23 -3.03 -5.86 -9.46
N LYS A 24 -4.18 -6.14 -10.06
CA LYS A 24 -4.38 -5.98 -11.51
C LYS A 24 -4.61 -4.53 -11.88
N LYS A 25 -4.21 -4.17 -13.10
CA LYS A 25 -4.56 -2.90 -13.75
C LYS A 25 -6.06 -2.62 -13.61
N GLY A 26 -6.38 -1.42 -13.14
CA GLY A 26 -7.75 -0.95 -12.96
C GLY A 26 -8.34 -1.22 -11.57
N GLU A 27 -7.65 -1.97 -10.71
CA GLU A 27 -8.04 -2.14 -9.31
C GLU A 27 -7.62 -0.92 -8.46
N ASN A 28 -8.27 -0.75 -7.32
CA ASN A 28 -7.83 0.21 -6.30
C ASN A 28 -6.74 -0.45 -5.44
N ALA A 29 -5.76 0.35 -5.01
CA ALA A 29 -4.68 -0.08 -4.13
C ALA A 29 -4.34 1.01 -3.12
N PHE A 30 -3.95 0.61 -1.92
CA PHE A 30 -3.25 1.50 -1.00
C PHE A 30 -1.81 1.64 -1.51
N VAL A 31 -1.37 2.89 -1.65
CA VAL A 31 -0.02 3.23 -2.05
C VAL A 31 0.64 4.00 -0.94
N GLU A 32 1.71 3.42 -0.43
CA GLU A 32 2.54 4.01 0.60
C GLU A 32 3.81 4.60 -0.03
N SER A 33 4.04 5.88 0.21
CA SER A 33 5.25 6.59 -0.21
C SER A 33 6.11 6.90 1.02
N VAL A 34 7.33 6.37 1.05
CA VAL A 34 8.24 6.47 2.21
C VAL A 34 9.51 7.21 1.84
N LEU A 35 9.83 8.26 2.61
CA LEU A 35 11.16 8.88 2.63
C LEU A 35 11.93 8.34 3.83
N LEU A 36 12.89 7.45 3.58
CA LEU A 36 13.70 6.80 4.62
C LEU A 36 14.74 7.78 5.20
N THR A 37 15.30 8.62 4.34
CA THR A 37 16.30 9.65 4.72
C THR A 37 15.93 11.00 4.14
N ALA A 38 16.41 12.09 4.75
CA ALA A 38 16.17 13.45 4.26
C ALA A 38 16.85 13.74 2.92
N TYR A 39 17.90 12.99 2.57
CA TYR A 39 18.67 13.15 1.34
C TYR A 39 18.11 12.34 0.16
N GLN A 40 17.09 11.52 0.39
CA GLN A 40 16.52 10.67 -0.63
C GLN A 40 15.73 11.54 -1.63
N ARG A 41 16.17 11.52 -2.90
CA ARG A 41 15.55 12.34 -3.96
C ARG A 41 14.15 11.85 -4.35
N TYR A 42 13.92 10.54 -4.25
CA TYR A 42 12.65 9.91 -4.62
C TYR A 42 12.18 9.00 -3.48
N PRO A 43 10.89 9.06 -3.11
CA PRO A 43 10.33 8.16 -2.11
C PRO A 43 10.27 6.73 -2.65
N GLU A 44 10.45 5.76 -1.75
CA GLU A 44 10.08 4.36 -2.01
C GLU A 44 8.57 4.26 -2.13
N ILE A 45 8.07 3.47 -3.08
CA ILE A 45 6.63 3.32 -3.33
C ILE A 45 6.25 1.85 -3.17
N TYR A 46 5.36 1.60 -2.21
CA TYR A 46 4.85 0.26 -1.89
C TYR A 46 3.36 0.18 -2.22
N TYR A 47 2.94 -0.97 -2.74
CA TYR A 47 1.55 -1.21 -3.15
C TYR A 47 0.93 -2.29 -2.27
N TYR A 48 -0.32 -2.08 -1.88
CA TYR A 48 -1.10 -3.04 -1.09
C TYR A 48 -2.53 -3.14 -1.62
N HIS A 49 -3.16 -4.31 -1.44
CA HIS A 49 -4.55 -4.51 -1.85
C HIS A 49 -5.48 -3.51 -1.16
N TYR A 50 -6.51 -3.08 -1.88
CA TYR A 50 -7.56 -2.25 -1.30
C TYR A 50 -8.64 -3.11 -0.62
N LYS A 51 -9.21 -2.62 0.48
CA LYS A 51 -10.37 -3.21 1.15
C LYS A 51 -11.46 -2.16 1.24
N GLU A 52 -12.64 -2.47 0.72
CA GLU A 52 -13.80 -1.59 0.80
C GLU A 52 -14.16 -1.28 2.26
N GLY A 53 -14.36 0.01 2.57
CA GLY A 53 -14.67 0.49 3.91
C GLY A 53 -13.46 0.77 4.81
N MET A 54 -12.23 0.49 4.37
CA MET A 54 -11.02 0.86 5.11
C MET A 54 -10.50 2.24 4.67
N SER A 55 -10.30 3.14 5.63
CA SER A 55 -9.72 4.46 5.40
C SER A 55 -8.18 4.45 5.37
N GLU A 56 -7.58 5.51 4.83
CA GLU A 56 -6.12 5.68 4.76
C GLU A 56 -5.49 5.74 6.17
N ASP A 57 -6.18 6.36 7.12
CA ASP A 57 -5.73 6.46 8.52
C ASP A 57 -5.78 5.12 9.26
N GLU A 58 -6.79 4.29 8.97
CA GLU A 58 -6.86 2.92 9.50
C GLU A 58 -5.72 2.08 8.94
N PHE A 59 -5.48 2.15 7.62
CA PHE A 59 -4.37 1.44 6.99
C PHE A 59 -3.01 1.84 7.60
N ASN A 60 -2.78 3.14 7.84
CA ASN A 60 -1.52 3.65 8.38
C ASN A 60 -1.17 3.12 9.79
N LYS A 61 -2.18 2.66 10.54
CA LYS A 61 -1.99 2.12 11.90
C LYS A 61 -1.64 0.63 11.89
N LEU A 62 -1.85 -0.08 10.78
CA LEU A 62 -1.62 -1.51 10.69
C LEU A 62 -0.15 -1.82 10.40
N SER A 63 0.35 -2.85 11.08
CA SER A 63 1.62 -3.48 10.74
C SER A 63 1.51 -4.33 9.45
N LEU A 64 2.65 -4.72 8.88
CA LEU A 64 2.68 -5.52 7.66
C LEU A 64 1.97 -6.88 7.82
N ASP A 65 2.11 -7.51 8.98
CA ASP A 65 1.41 -8.75 9.33
C ASP A 65 -0.10 -8.53 9.46
N GLU A 66 -0.55 -7.43 10.08
CA GLU A 66 -1.97 -7.10 10.20
C GLU A 66 -2.60 -6.77 8.85
N ILE A 67 -1.87 -6.06 7.97
CA ILE A 67 -2.27 -5.81 6.58
C ILE A 67 -2.47 -7.14 5.86
N ARG A 68 -1.50 -8.06 5.98
CA ARG A 68 -1.60 -9.39 5.36
C ARG A 68 -2.82 -10.15 5.86
N GLN A 69 -3.12 -10.09 7.16
CA GLN A 69 -4.25 -10.80 7.77
C GLN A 69 -5.61 -10.16 7.46
N THR A 70 -5.69 -8.83 7.41
CA THR A 70 -6.97 -8.09 7.33
C THR A 70 -7.40 -7.82 5.90
N ILE A 71 -6.43 -7.61 5.01
CA ILE A 71 -6.65 -7.17 3.62
C ILE A 71 -6.38 -8.31 2.64
N CYS A 72 -5.28 -9.06 2.85
CA CYS A 72 -4.82 -10.04 1.86
C CYS A 72 -5.29 -11.47 2.14
N LYS A 73 -5.73 -11.76 3.37
CA LYS A 73 -6.29 -13.05 3.73
C LYS A 73 -7.74 -13.09 3.24
N LYS A 74 -7.99 -13.85 2.17
CA LYS A 74 -9.33 -14.27 1.80
C LYS A 74 -9.85 -15.31 2.78
#